data_AF-A0A8T7DGL1-F1
#
_entry.id   AF-A0A8T7DGL1-F1
#
_cell.length_a   1.000
_cell.length_b   1.000
_cell.length_c   1.000
_cell.angle_alpha   90.00
_cell.angle_beta   90.00
_cell.angle_gamma   90.00
#
_symmetry.space_group_name_H-M   'P 1'
#
loop_
_entity.id
_entity.type
_entity.pdbx_description
1 polymer ?
#
loop_
_entity_poly.entity_id
_entity_poly.type
_entity_poly.pdbx_seq_one_letter_code
_entity_poly.pdbx_strand_id
1 'polypeptide(L)' 'MGLEKLIKKLGDYLEGKEDSCDKIRELLEKLKHKQKKAEKKLADEDRNSKRKSLKLELKIIKAQQKKAEKLIKKIC' A
#
# COMPACT_ATOMS: atom_id res chain seq x y z
N MET A 1 -2.86 -4.09 -12.26
CA MET A 1 -3.79 -3.79 -11.13
C MET A 1 -3.54 -2.38 -10.59
N GLY A 2 -4.57 -1.55 -10.52
CA GLY A 2 -4.52 -0.20 -9.93
C GLY A 2 -4.23 -0.23 -8.42
N LEU A 3 -3.81 0.91 -7.85
CA LEU A 3 -3.53 1.02 -6.41
C LEU A 3 -4.79 0.73 -5.57
N GLU A 4 -5.93 1.22 -6.03
CA GLU A 4 -7.22 1.05 -5.36
C GLU A 4 -7.62 -0.42 -5.22
N LYS A 5 -7.36 -1.27 -6.23
CA LYS A 5 -7.63 -2.72 -6.15
C LYS A 5 -6.75 -3.41 -5.10
N LEU A 6 -5.50 -2.99 -4.94
CA LEU A 6 -4.61 -3.51 -3.90
C LEU A 6 -5.08 -3.09 -2.51
N ILE A 7 -5.48 -1.82 -2.36
CA ILE A 7 -6.00 -1.29 -1.11
C ILE A 7 -7.30 -1.98 -0.72
N LYS A 8 -8.23 -2.17 -1.67
CA LYS A 8 -9.50 -2.85 -1.43
C LYS A 8 -9.28 -4.29 -0.98
N LYS A 9 -8.44 -5.04 -1.69
CA LYS A 9 -8.05 -6.41 -1.28
C LYS A 9 -7.48 -6.42 0.14
N LEU A 10 -6.52 -5.55 0.43
CA LEU A 10 -5.92 -5.45 1.77
C LEU A 10 -6.97 -5.11 2.84
N GLY A 11 -7.96 -4.27 2.50
CA GLY A 11 -9.12 -3.95 3.32
C GLY A 11 -9.99 -5.17 3.62
N ASP A 12 -10.30 -5.98 2.61
CA ASP A 12 -11.05 -7.22 2.79
C ASP A 12 -10.32 -8.21 3.73
N TYR A 13 -8.99 -8.31 3.65
CA TYR A 13 -8.18 -9.09 4.62
C TYR A 13 -8.21 -8.46 6.03
N LEU A 14 -8.22 -7.14 6.14
CA LEU A 14 -8.28 -6.42 7.43
C LEU A 14 -9.64 -6.53 8.13
N GLU A 15 -10.72 -6.73 7.38
CA GLU A 15 -12.08 -6.93 7.91
C GLU A 15 -12.36 -8.39 8.32
N GLY A 16 -11.35 -9.28 8.28
CA GLY A 16 -11.49 -10.67 8.73
C GLY A 16 -12.23 -11.56 7.74
N LYS A 17 -12.28 -11.20 6.44
CA LYS A 17 -12.87 -12.08 5.42
C LYS A 17 -11.93 -13.20 4.96
N GLU A 18 -10.62 -13.06 5.17
CA GLU A 18 -9.61 -14.08 4.89
C GLU A 18 -8.43 -13.93 5.88
N ASP A 19 -8.10 -14.98 6.62
CA ASP A 19 -6.95 -15.04 7.53
C ASP A 19 -5.79 -15.81 6.88
N SER A 20 -5.16 -15.21 5.87
CA SER A 20 -3.96 -15.80 5.25
C SER A 20 -2.78 -14.86 5.36
N CYS A 21 -1.91 -15.15 6.33
CA CYS A 21 -0.65 -14.46 6.55
C CYS A 21 0.19 -14.30 5.28
N ASP A 22 0.29 -15.36 4.47
CA ASP A 22 1.04 -15.35 3.20
C ASP A 22 0.43 -14.40 2.17
N LYS A 23 -0.90 -14.37 2.02
CA LYS A 23 -1.56 -13.44 1.10
C LYS A 23 -1.39 -11.99 1.55
N ILE A 24 -1.48 -11.73 2.85
CA ILE A 24 -1.26 -10.38 3.40
C ILE A 24 0.21 -9.96 3.18
N ARG A 25 1.18 -10.86 3.39
CA ARG A 25 2.61 -10.61 3.09
C ARG A 25 2.84 -10.30 1.62
N GLU A 26 2.23 -11.07 0.71
CA GLU A 26 2.32 -10.84 -0.73
C GLU A 26 1.76 -9.46 -1.12
N LEU A 27 0.61 -9.08 -0.56
CA LEU A 27 0.02 -7.76 -0.80
C LEU A 27 0.89 -6.62 -0.25
N LEU A 28 1.54 -6.84 0.90
CA LEU A 28 2.49 -5.92 1.50
C LEU A 28 3.73 -5.71 0.61
N GLU A 29 4.28 -6.79 0.07
CA GLU A 29 5.38 -6.72 -0.91
C GLU A 29 4.99 -5.92 -2.16
N LYS A 30 3.80 -6.18 -2.71
CA LYS A 30 3.26 -5.43 -3.85
C LYS A 30 3.09 -3.94 -3.53
N LEU A 31 2.63 -3.60 -2.32
CA LEU A 31 2.53 -2.21 -1.85
C LEU A 31 3.91 -1.56 -1.69
N LYS A 32 4.90 -2.26 -1.13
CA LYS A 32 6.30 -1.77 -1.03
C LYS A 32 6.89 -1.49 -2.40
N HIS A 33 6.67 -2.38 -3.37
CA HIS A 33 7.16 -2.16 -4.73
C HIS A 33 6.51 -0.94 -5.40
N LYS A 34 5.20 -0.74 -5.20
CA LYS A 34 4.52 0.48 -5.67
C LYS A 34 4.98 1.74 -4.97
N GLN A 35 5.21 1.69 -3.66
CA GLN A 35 5.78 2.80 -2.90
C GLN A 35 7.11 3.24 -3.50
N LYS A 36 8.05 2.32 -3.72
CA LYS A 36 9.36 2.63 -4.31
C LYS A 36 9.23 3.27 -5.70
N LYS A 37 8.31 2.78 -6.53
CA LYS A 37 8.02 3.36 -7.86
C LYS A 37 7.45 4.78 -7.75
N ALA A 38 6.51 5.01 -6.83
CA ALA A 38 5.92 6.32 -6.60
C ALA A 38 6.93 7.31 -5.97
N GLU A 39 7.82 6.86 -5.09
CA GLU A 39 8.93 7.67 -4.54
C GLU A 39 9.92 8.08 -5.62
N LYS A 40 10.32 7.15 -6.51
CA LYS A 40 11.15 7.48 -7.67
C LYS A 40 10.48 8.51 -8.59
N LYS A 41 9.20 8.31 -8.91
CA LYS A 41 8.43 9.29 -9.71
C LYS A 41 8.32 10.63 -9.02
N LEU A 42 8.16 10.66 -7.69
CA LEU A 42 8.07 11.91 -6.93
C LEU A 42 9.39 12.68 -6.93
N ALA A 43 10.52 11.98 -6.90
CA ALA A 43 11.85 12.58 -6.95
C ALA A 43 12.14 13.22 -8.31
N ASP A 44 11.62 12.62 -9.38
CA ASP A 44 11.80 13.06 -10.78
C ASP A 44 10.74 14.08 -11.25
N GLU A 45 9.65 14.27 -10.49
CA GLU A 45 8.52 15.12 -10.91
C GLU A 45 8.65 16.56 -10.41
N ASP A 46 8.90 17.48 -11.36
CA ASP A 46 8.96 18.92 -11.14
C ASP A 46 7.58 19.60 -11.07
N ARG A 47 6.53 19.01 -11.65
CA ARG A 47 5.19 19.63 -11.59
C ARG A 47 4.58 19.51 -10.20
N ASN A 48 4.40 20.65 -9.56
CA ASN A 48 3.88 20.75 -8.19
C ASN A 48 2.50 20.06 -7.99
N SER A 49 1.60 20.11 -8.99
CA SER A 49 0.30 19.43 -8.95
C SER A 49 0.42 17.91 -8.93
N LYS A 50 1.23 17.34 -9.83
CA LYS A 50 1.52 15.90 -9.86
C LYS A 50 2.29 15.45 -8.62
N ARG A 51 3.21 16.28 -8.14
CA ARG A 51 3.97 16.05 -6.90
C ARG A 51 3.06 15.96 -5.67
N LYS A 52 2.03 16.80 -5.57
CA LYS A 52 1.00 16.70 -4.52
C LYS A 52 0.20 15.40 -4.63
N SER A 53 -0.22 15.02 -5.84
CA SER A 53 -0.94 13.76 -6.08
C SER A 53 -0.10 12.53 -5.68
N LEU A 54 1.16 12.47 -6.11
CA LEU A 54 2.09 11.41 -5.73
C LEU A 54 2.36 11.36 -4.22
N LYS A 55 2.46 12.50 -3.54
CA LYS A 55 2.57 12.55 -2.07
C LYS A 55 1.34 11.99 -1.38
N LEU A 56 0.14 12.33 -1.86
CA LEU A 56 -1.11 11.78 -1.33
C LEU A 56 -1.14 10.25 -1.53
N GLU A 57 -0.78 9.79 -2.72
CA GLU A 57 -0.70 8.37 -3.05
C GLU A 57 0.24 7.62 -2.11
N LEU A 58 1.45 8.15 -1.89
CA LEU A 58 2.43 7.61 -0.95
C LEU A 58 1.92 7.58 0.49
N LYS A 59 1.18 8.61 0.91
CA LYS A 59 0.61 8.68 2.26
C LYS A 59 -0.44 7.58 2.46
N ILE A 60 -1.27 7.34 1.45
CA ILE A 60 -2.25 6.24 1.46
C ILE A 60 -1.54 4.89 1.51
N ILE A 61 -0.52 4.67 0.67
CA ILE A 61 0.26 3.42 0.67
C ILE A 61 0.86 3.15 2.04
N LYS A 62 1.52 4.14 2.65
CA LYS A 62 2.14 4.00 3.98
C LYS A 62 1.12 3.69 5.06
N ALA A 63 -0.05 4.34 5.03
CA ALA A 63 -1.13 4.06 5.97
C ALA A 63 -1.62 2.61 5.87
N GLN A 64 -1.77 2.10 4.65
CA GLN A 64 -2.22 0.73 4.39
C GLN A 64 -1.16 -0.31 4.76
N GLN A 65 0.12 -0.07 4.46
CA GLN A 65 1.22 -0.91 4.92
C GLN A 65 1.23 -1.03 6.44
N LYS A 66 1.14 0.09 7.16
CA LYS A 66 1.12 0.10 8.63
C LYS A 66 -0.05 -0.70 9.21
N LYS A 67 -1.23 -0.65 8.56
CA LYS A 67 -2.38 -1.46 8.96
C LYS A 67 -2.13 -2.95 8.72
N ALA A 68 -1.64 -3.33 7.55
CA ALA A 68 -1.32 -4.73 7.25
C ALA A 68 -0.21 -5.29 8.12
N GLU A 69 0.83 -4.52 8.44
CA GLU A 69 1.89 -4.95 9.37
C GLU A 69 1.35 -5.18 10.79
N LYS A 70 0.46 -4.30 11.27
CA LYS A 70 -0.23 -4.50 12.54
C LYS A 70 -1.11 -5.75 12.52
N LEU A 71 -1.77 -6.01 11.39
CA LEU A 71 -2.59 -7.19 11.22
C LEU A 71 -1.73 -8.46 11.24
N ILE A 72 -0.68 -8.56 10.43
CA ILE A 72 0.26 -9.70 10.46
C ILE A 72 0.77 -9.96 11.88
N LYS A 73 1.17 -8.91 12.62
CA LYS A 73 1.61 -9.05 14.01
C LYS A 73 0.54 -9.60 14.96
N LYS A 74 -0.75 -9.44 14.64
CA LYS A 74 -1.86 -9.95 15.44
C LYS A 74 -2.26 -11.38 15.08
N ILE A 75 -2.11 -11.81 13.83
CA ILE A 75 -2.64 -13.10 13.35
C ILE A 75 -1.56 -14.17 13.06
N CYS A 76 -0.25 -13.85 12.96
CA CYS A 76 0.77 -14.77 12.39
C CYS A 76 1.87 -15.26 13.35
#